data_AF-A0AAX3SP41-F1
#
_entry.id   AF-A0AAX3SP41-F1
#
_cell.length_a   1.000
_cell.length_b   1.000
_cell.length_c   1.000
_cell.angle_alpha   90.00
_cell.angle_beta   90.00
_cell.angle_gamma   90.00
#
_symmetry.space_group_name_H-M   'P 1'
#
loop_
_entity.id
_entity.type
_entity.pdbx_description
1 polymer ?
#
loop_
_entity_poly.entity_id
_entity_poly.type
_entity_poly.pdbx_seq_one_letter_code
_entity_poly.pdbx_strand_id
1 'polypeptide(L)'
;MSQELSLHQRRRAPRPEELDGIPWLALLQPAERERAHKALVVGDAQSGDYVCRTGRAPTYWFGVVEGLLKMNTDGADGASMTLAGLPPGGWFGEGTAVKREPYRYNVQAIRKSVVAGLPIDTFHWLLDHSIGFNRFVMSQLNERLGQFISAREIDRLTNPDLRVARSLAALFHPLLYPGVGEVLRITQQELAYLVGLSRQRVNEALSVLQRENAIVVEYGGLRVLDLEALRSGLFATARRAA
;
A
#
# COMPACT_ATOMS: atom_id res chain seq x y z
N MET A 1 -3.27 -7.35 -33.96
CA MET A 1 -3.46 -6.85 -32.58
C MET A 1 -2.86 -7.88 -31.65
N SER A 2 -1.67 -7.62 -31.09
CA SER A 2 -1.12 -8.51 -30.06
C SER A 2 -2.03 -8.40 -28.84
N GLN A 3 -2.72 -9.49 -28.47
CA GLN A 3 -3.46 -9.52 -27.23
C GLN A 3 -2.42 -9.45 -26.11
N GLU A 4 -2.27 -8.29 -25.49
CA GLU A 4 -1.43 -8.15 -24.31
C GLU A 4 -1.89 -9.17 -23.26
N LEU A 5 -0.94 -9.96 -22.77
CA LEU A 5 -1.21 -10.99 -21.78
C LEU A 5 -1.78 -10.34 -20.52
N SER A 6 -2.85 -10.95 -19.98
CA SER A 6 -3.40 -10.52 -18.69
C SER A 6 -2.36 -10.60 -17.57
N LEU A 7 -2.52 -9.82 -16.50
CA LEU A 7 -1.63 -9.89 -15.33
C LEU A 7 -1.47 -11.32 -14.80
N HIS A 8 -2.56 -12.09 -14.78
CA HIS A 8 -2.52 -13.50 -14.38
C HIS A 8 -1.62 -14.35 -15.29
N GLN A 9 -1.65 -14.13 -16.61
CA GLN A 9 -0.81 -14.86 -17.56
C GLN A 9 0.67 -14.45 -17.50
N ARG A 10 0.98 -13.26 -16.96
CA ARG A 10 2.35 -12.76 -16.79
C ARG A 10 3.00 -13.17 -15.46
N ARG A 11 2.40 -14.11 -14.73
CA ARG A 11 2.96 -14.61 -13.47
C ARG A 11 4.15 -15.55 -13.70
N ARG A 12 5.10 -15.51 -12.79
CA ARG A 12 6.30 -16.35 -12.74
C ARG A 12 6.65 -16.71 -11.30
N ALA A 13 7.64 -17.58 -11.13
CA ALA A 13 8.25 -17.77 -9.82
C ALA A 13 8.94 -16.48 -9.34
N PRO A 14 8.95 -16.21 -8.02
CA PRO A 14 9.69 -15.10 -7.44
C PRO A 14 11.20 -15.28 -7.65
N ARG A 15 11.91 -14.17 -7.82
CA ARG A 15 13.38 -14.14 -7.76
C ARG A 15 13.83 -14.10 -6.30
N PRO A 16 15.05 -14.58 -5.95
CA PRO A 16 15.53 -14.58 -4.57
C PRO A 16 15.41 -13.22 -3.87
N GLU A 17 15.79 -12.14 -4.56
CA GLU A 17 15.71 -10.77 -4.02
C GLU A 17 14.28 -10.29 -3.73
N GLU A 18 13.28 -10.85 -4.41
CA GLU A 18 11.87 -10.52 -4.19
C GLU A 18 11.31 -11.24 -2.96
N LEU A 19 11.86 -12.42 -2.63
CA LEU A 19 11.49 -13.16 -1.42
C LEU A 19 12.01 -12.47 -0.16
N ASP A 20 13.20 -11.89 -0.22
CA ASP A 20 13.80 -11.15 0.89
C ASP A 20 12.94 -9.95 1.32
N GLY A 21 12.20 -9.37 0.38
CA GLY A 21 11.25 -8.27 0.64
C GLY A 21 9.92 -8.69 1.26
N ILE A 22 9.66 -9.98 1.47
CA ILE A 22 8.38 -10.48 2.02
C ILE A 22 8.50 -10.65 3.55
N PRO A 23 7.90 -9.74 4.35
CA PRO A 23 8.18 -9.65 5.78
C PRO A 23 7.74 -10.88 6.58
N TRP A 24 6.68 -11.57 6.14
CA TRP A 24 6.13 -12.71 6.86
C TRP A 24 6.87 -14.04 6.60
N LEU A 25 7.70 -14.14 5.54
CA LEU A 25 8.47 -15.36 5.28
C LEU A 25 9.48 -15.65 6.40
N ALA A 26 10.10 -14.61 6.95
CA ALA A 26 11.07 -14.73 8.04
C ALA A 26 10.46 -15.29 9.34
N LEU A 27 9.13 -15.14 9.51
CA LEU A 27 8.38 -15.59 10.68
C LEU A 27 7.98 -17.07 10.60
N LEU A 28 8.13 -17.68 9.43
CA LEU A 28 7.77 -19.08 9.19
C LEU A 28 8.87 -20.04 9.61
N GLN A 29 8.45 -21.19 10.16
CA GLN A 29 9.32 -22.34 10.37
C GLN A 29 9.75 -22.95 9.02
N PRO A 30 10.84 -23.74 8.97
CA PRO A 30 11.41 -24.22 7.70
C PRO A 30 10.40 -24.90 6.76
N ALA A 31 9.56 -25.81 7.27
CA ALA A 31 8.56 -26.53 6.45
C ALA A 31 7.44 -25.61 5.93
N GLU A 32 6.99 -24.66 6.76
CA GLU A 32 6.00 -23.65 6.39
C GLU A 32 6.56 -22.73 5.29
N ARG A 33 7.81 -22.29 5.46
CA ARG A 33 8.52 -21.43 4.52
C ARG A 33 8.73 -22.11 3.17
N GLU A 34 9.14 -23.38 3.18
CA GLU A 34 9.31 -24.16 1.95
C GLU A 34 8.00 -24.26 1.17
N ARG A 35 6.89 -24.55 1.86
CA ARG A 35 5.56 -24.61 1.25
C ARG A 35 5.14 -23.27 0.67
N ALA A 36 5.30 -22.19 1.43
CA ALA A 36 4.97 -20.84 0.98
C ALA A 36 5.82 -20.44 -0.24
N HIS A 37 7.13 -20.68 -0.20
CA HIS A 37 8.05 -20.38 -1.29
C HIS A 37 7.66 -21.12 -2.58
N LYS A 38 7.33 -22.41 -2.50
CA LYS A 38 6.88 -23.21 -3.66
C LYS A 38 5.57 -22.70 -4.27
N ALA A 39 4.70 -22.09 -3.47
CA ALA A 39 3.37 -21.64 -3.90
C ALA A 39 3.34 -20.17 -4.36
N LEU A 40 4.26 -19.34 -3.88
CA LEU A 40 4.33 -17.92 -4.21
C LEU A 40 4.54 -17.71 -5.71
N VAL A 41 3.82 -16.74 -6.25
CA VAL A 41 4.00 -16.26 -7.62
C VAL A 41 4.17 -14.75 -7.63
N VAL A 42 4.85 -14.23 -8.64
CA VAL A 42 5.04 -12.81 -8.86
C VAL A 42 4.58 -12.45 -10.27
N GLY A 43 3.89 -11.32 -10.44
CA GLY A 43 3.46 -10.81 -11.74
C GLY A 43 3.81 -9.34 -11.90
N ASP A 44 4.22 -8.97 -13.12
CA ASP A 44 4.47 -7.58 -13.49
C ASP A 44 3.15 -6.91 -13.84
N ALA A 45 2.71 -5.92 -13.07
CA ALA A 45 1.52 -5.12 -13.36
C ALA A 45 1.91 -3.85 -14.12
N GLN A 46 1.21 -3.55 -15.20
CA GLN A 46 1.31 -2.27 -15.91
C GLN A 46 0.42 -1.23 -15.24
N SER A 47 0.70 0.04 -15.51
CA SER A 47 -0.19 1.12 -15.06
C SER A 47 -1.61 0.89 -15.61
N GLY A 48 -2.60 0.95 -14.73
CA GLY A 48 -4.00 0.69 -15.05
C GLY A 48 -4.46 -0.75 -14.84
N ASP A 49 -3.54 -1.71 -14.67
CA ASP A 49 -3.91 -3.10 -14.39
C ASP A 49 -4.63 -3.23 -13.05
N TYR A 50 -5.71 -4.00 -13.04
CA TYR A 50 -6.40 -4.37 -11.82
C TYR A 50 -5.82 -5.67 -11.26
N VAL A 51 -5.27 -5.60 -10.06
CA VAL A 51 -4.83 -6.75 -9.26
C VAL A 51 -6.06 -7.43 -8.63
N CYS A 52 -6.96 -6.62 -8.06
CA CYS A 52 -8.23 -7.05 -7.50
C CYS A 52 -9.37 -6.26 -8.13
N ARG A 53 -10.53 -6.90 -8.30
CA ARG A 53 -11.74 -6.25 -8.79
C ARG A 53 -12.92 -6.54 -7.87
N THR A 54 -13.71 -5.51 -7.58
CA THR A 54 -14.95 -5.62 -6.81
C THR A 54 -15.86 -6.72 -7.38
N GLY A 55 -16.44 -7.53 -6.50
CA GLY A 55 -17.33 -8.64 -6.85
C GLY A 55 -16.62 -9.91 -7.32
N ARG A 56 -15.30 -9.90 -7.54
CA ARG A 56 -14.54 -11.11 -7.89
C ARG A 56 -14.12 -11.87 -6.63
N ALA A 57 -14.11 -13.19 -6.71
CA ALA A 57 -13.61 -14.06 -5.65
C ALA A 57 -12.09 -13.88 -5.45
N PRO A 58 -11.58 -14.05 -4.22
CA PRO A 58 -10.16 -13.95 -3.95
C PRO A 58 -9.43 -15.18 -4.50
N THR A 59 -8.35 -14.94 -5.24
CA THR A 59 -7.48 -15.98 -5.82
C THR A 59 -6.15 -16.09 -5.11
N TYR A 60 -5.62 -14.94 -4.68
CA TYR A 60 -4.40 -14.82 -3.89
C TYR A 60 -4.62 -13.80 -2.77
N TRP A 61 -3.81 -13.92 -1.72
CA TRP A 61 -3.47 -12.80 -0.86
C TRP A 61 -2.23 -12.11 -1.47
N PHE A 62 -2.28 -10.79 -1.62
CA PHE A 62 -1.34 -10.06 -2.47
C PHE A 62 -0.39 -9.18 -1.67
N GLY A 63 0.82 -9.00 -2.19
CA GLY A 63 1.84 -8.09 -1.67
C GLY A 63 2.49 -7.27 -2.77
N VAL A 64 2.82 -6.01 -2.47
CA VAL A 64 3.57 -5.15 -3.39
C VAL A 64 5.05 -5.36 -3.16
N VAL A 65 5.75 -5.89 -4.15
CA VAL A 65 7.22 -6.06 -4.12
C VAL A 65 7.88 -4.76 -4.55
N GLU A 66 7.43 -4.19 -5.67
CA GLU A 66 7.90 -2.90 -6.19
C GLU A 66 6.74 -2.11 -6.82
N GLY A 67 6.92 -0.79 -6.95
CA GLY A 67 5.96 0.08 -7.62
C GLY A 67 5.02 0.80 -6.65
N LEU A 68 3.75 0.95 -7.04
CA LEU A 68 2.71 1.58 -6.22
C LEU A 68 1.34 1.20 -6.77
N LEU A 69 0.49 0.69 -5.89
CA LEU A 69 -0.91 0.44 -6.18
C LEU A 69 -1.80 1.44 -5.41
N LYS A 70 -3.04 1.58 -5.87
CA LYS A 70 -4.11 2.23 -5.12
C LYS A 70 -5.23 1.24 -4.85
N MET A 71 -5.80 1.30 -3.65
CA MET A 71 -7.07 0.69 -3.31
C MET A 71 -8.16 1.74 -3.52
N ASN A 72 -9.21 1.40 -4.26
CA ASN A 72 -10.28 2.33 -4.61
C ASN A 72 -11.64 1.65 -4.73
N THR A 73 -12.69 2.44 -4.63
CA THR A 73 -14.07 2.04 -4.94
C THR A 73 -14.60 2.89 -6.08
N ASP A 74 -15.41 2.29 -6.94
CA ASP A 74 -16.08 3.01 -8.01
C ASP A 74 -17.45 3.48 -7.52
N GLY A 75 -17.74 4.77 -7.71
CA GLY A 75 -19.05 5.39 -7.47
C GLY A 75 -20.03 5.07 -8.59
N ALA A 76 -21.32 5.24 -8.32
CA ALA A 76 -22.38 4.98 -9.29
C ALA A 76 -22.33 5.94 -10.50
N ASP A 77 -21.71 7.10 -10.35
CA ASP A 77 -21.45 8.11 -11.37
C ASP A 77 -20.17 7.85 -12.18
N GLY A 78 -19.46 6.75 -11.90
CA GLY A 78 -18.17 6.42 -12.51
C GLY A 78 -16.97 7.15 -11.88
N ALA A 79 -17.18 8.00 -10.87
CA ALA A 79 -16.09 8.59 -10.12
C ALA A 79 -15.40 7.52 -9.27
N SER A 80 -14.07 7.54 -9.20
CA SER A 80 -13.32 6.58 -8.38
C SER A 80 -12.78 7.26 -7.12
N MET A 81 -13.08 6.67 -5.97
CA MET A 81 -12.61 7.16 -4.66
C MET A 81 -11.46 6.30 -4.17
N THR A 82 -10.27 6.90 -4.01
CA THR A 82 -9.12 6.23 -3.41
C THR A 82 -9.34 6.04 -1.91
N LEU A 83 -9.17 4.82 -1.44
CA LEU A 83 -9.24 4.45 -0.02
C LEU A 83 -7.85 4.45 0.63
N ALA A 84 -6.84 3.96 -0.09
CA ALA A 84 -5.47 3.87 0.41
C ALA A 84 -4.46 3.74 -0.74
N GLY A 85 -3.25 4.23 -0.51
CA GLY A 85 -2.07 3.85 -1.29
C GLY A 85 -1.45 2.57 -0.75
N LEU A 86 -0.86 1.77 -1.64
CA LEU A 86 -0.20 0.51 -1.32
C LEU A 86 1.23 0.53 -1.90
N PRO A 87 2.20 1.08 -1.16
CA PRO A 87 3.60 1.10 -1.53
C PRO A 87 4.29 -0.27 -1.29
N PRO A 88 5.57 -0.43 -1.67
CA PRO A 88 6.34 -1.66 -1.49
C PRO A 88 6.38 -2.17 -0.04
N GLY A 89 6.41 -3.49 0.11
CA GLY A 89 6.28 -4.21 1.38
C GLY A 89 4.83 -4.33 1.87
N GLY A 90 3.89 -3.60 1.25
CA GLY A 90 2.48 -3.64 1.58
C GLY A 90 1.78 -4.91 1.14
N TRP A 91 1.32 -5.70 2.12
CA TRP A 91 0.38 -6.81 1.89
C TRP A 91 -1.06 -6.34 2.11
N PHE A 92 -1.99 -6.86 1.32
CA PHE A 92 -3.39 -6.44 1.36
C PHE A 92 -4.35 -7.55 0.95
N GLY A 93 -5.61 -7.39 1.37
CA GLY A 93 -6.67 -8.36 1.08
C GLY A 93 -6.83 -9.41 2.17
N GLU A 94 -6.18 -9.24 3.32
CA GLU A 94 -6.22 -10.17 4.46
C GLU A 94 -7.67 -10.48 4.86
N GLY A 95 -8.48 -9.43 5.07
CA GLY A 95 -9.87 -9.59 5.47
C GLY A 95 -10.75 -10.30 4.42
N THR A 96 -10.42 -10.14 3.14
CA THR A 96 -11.09 -10.84 2.03
C THR A 96 -10.63 -12.30 1.98
N ALA A 97 -9.33 -12.56 2.11
CA ALA A 97 -8.73 -13.88 2.10
C ALA A 97 -9.24 -14.74 3.26
N VAL A 98 -9.26 -14.19 4.49
CA VAL A 98 -9.76 -14.87 5.70
C VAL A 98 -11.22 -15.31 5.53
N LYS A 99 -12.09 -14.43 5.02
CA LYS A 99 -13.52 -14.73 4.86
C LYS A 99 -13.85 -15.56 3.62
N ARG A 100 -12.91 -15.64 2.65
CA ARG A 100 -13.16 -16.18 1.29
C ARG A 100 -14.36 -15.50 0.61
N GLU A 101 -14.59 -14.23 0.90
CA GLU A 101 -15.67 -13.41 0.33
C GLU A 101 -15.18 -12.67 -0.93
N PRO A 102 -16.07 -12.31 -1.87
CA PRO A 102 -15.72 -11.43 -2.98
C PRO A 102 -15.13 -10.09 -2.52
N TYR A 103 -14.21 -9.53 -3.31
CA TYR A 103 -13.64 -8.20 -3.05
C TYR A 103 -14.73 -7.13 -3.02
N ARG A 104 -14.63 -6.20 -2.07
CA ARG A 104 -15.54 -5.03 -1.93
C ARG A 104 -14.93 -3.74 -2.49
N TYR A 105 -13.73 -3.83 -3.04
CA TYR A 105 -12.95 -2.73 -3.58
C TYR A 105 -12.09 -3.25 -4.73
N ASN A 106 -11.56 -2.31 -5.50
CA ASN A 106 -10.56 -2.56 -6.51
C ASN A 106 -9.16 -2.31 -5.95
N VAL A 107 -8.16 -2.98 -6.52
CA VAL A 107 -6.76 -2.61 -6.36
C VAL A 107 -6.13 -2.50 -7.73
N GLN A 108 -5.59 -1.32 -8.03
CA GLN A 108 -5.09 -0.98 -9.35
C GLN A 108 -3.64 -0.47 -9.27
N ALA A 109 -2.80 -0.91 -10.20
CA ALA A 109 -1.46 -0.35 -10.36
C ALA A 109 -1.53 1.06 -10.95
N ILE A 110 -0.88 2.04 -10.31
CA ILE A 110 -0.82 3.42 -10.83
C ILE A 110 0.47 3.73 -11.59
N ARG A 111 1.38 2.75 -11.61
CA ARG A 111 2.61 2.69 -12.40
C ARG A 111 3.02 1.23 -12.57
N LYS A 112 4.05 0.97 -13.38
CA LYS A 112 4.66 -0.36 -13.47
C LYS A 112 5.05 -0.84 -12.07
N SER A 113 4.56 -2.01 -11.69
CA SER A 113 4.67 -2.57 -10.34
C SER A 113 4.93 -4.07 -10.42
N VAL A 114 5.53 -4.61 -9.36
CA VAL A 114 5.76 -6.06 -9.19
C VAL A 114 4.91 -6.52 -8.02
N VAL A 115 4.02 -7.47 -8.26
CA VAL A 115 3.02 -7.91 -7.26
C VAL A 115 3.21 -9.39 -6.98
N ALA A 116 3.43 -9.73 -5.70
CA ALA A 116 3.43 -11.10 -5.21
C ALA A 116 2.01 -11.57 -4.89
N GLY A 117 1.74 -12.85 -5.11
CA GLY A 117 0.49 -13.51 -4.77
C GLY A 117 0.75 -14.84 -4.07
N LEU A 118 0.19 -15.00 -2.87
CA LEU A 118 0.10 -16.28 -2.17
C LEU A 118 -1.27 -16.90 -2.43
N PRO A 119 -1.37 -18.10 -3.03
CA PRO A 119 -2.66 -18.75 -3.28
C PRO A 119 -3.48 -18.88 -2.00
N ILE A 120 -4.80 -18.64 -2.09
CA ILE A 120 -5.70 -18.63 -0.93
C ILE A 120 -5.64 -19.94 -0.13
N ASP A 121 -5.53 -21.09 -0.79
CA ASP A 121 -5.43 -22.37 -0.07
C ASP A 121 -4.12 -22.50 0.71
N THR A 122 -3.01 -21.91 0.23
CA THR A 122 -1.76 -21.88 1.00
C THR A 122 -1.84 -20.86 2.14
N PHE A 123 -2.50 -19.72 1.92
CA PHE A 123 -2.79 -18.75 2.98
C PHE A 123 -3.56 -19.39 4.14
N HIS A 124 -4.66 -20.11 3.84
CA HIS A 124 -5.44 -20.82 4.86
C HIS A 124 -4.65 -21.94 5.52
N TRP A 125 -3.89 -22.71 4.76
CA TRP A 125 -3.01 -23.72 5.36
C TRP A 125 -2.01 -23.10 6.35
N LEU A 126 -1.43 -21.93 6.05
CA LEU A 126 -0.55 -21.23 6.99
C LEU A 126 -1.29 -20.73 8.23
N LEU A 127 -2.54 -20.29 8.11
CA LEU A 127 -3.36 -19.95 9.28
C LEU A 127 -3.62 -21.18 10.18
N ASP A 128 -3.78 -22.36 9.60
CA ASP A 128 -4.02 -23.57 10.38
C ASP A 128 -2.75 -24.12 11.06
N HIS A 129 -1.57 -23.82 10.51
CA HIS A 129 -0.32 -24.52 10.89
C HIS A 129 0.78 -23.60 11.45
N SER A 130 0.75 -22.29 11.23
CA SER A 130 1.85 -21.38 11.60
C SER A 130 1.41 -20.30 12.59
N ILE A 131 1.92 -20.38 13.83
CA ILE A 131 1.69 -19.35 14.85
C ILE A 131 2.33 -18.01 14.43
N GLY A 132 3.52 -18.06 13.80
CA GLY A 132 4.22 -16.87 13.32
C GLY A 132 3.41 -16.13 12.26
N PHE A 133 2.85 -16.87 11.30
CA PHE A 133 1.98 -16.31 10.26
C PHE A 133 0.69 -15.73 10.84
N ASN A 134 0.04 -16.45 11.75
CA ASN A 134 -1.17 -15.98 12.42
C ASN A 134 -0.96 -14.64 13.13
N ARG A 135 0.12 -14.51 13.91
CA ARG A 135 0.46 -13.24 14.59
C ARG A 135 0.70 -12.12 13.60
N PHE A 136 1.36 -12.40 12.47
CA PHE A 136 1.53 -11.42 11.40
C PHE A 136 0.19 -10.95 10.84
N VAL A 137 -0.70 -11.87 10.44
CA VAL A 137 -2.02 -11.53 9.87
C VAL A 137 -2.88 -10.76 10.87
N MET A 138 -2.88 -11.15 12.14
CA MET A 138 -3.58 -10.43 13.21
C MET A 138 -3.06 -9.00 13.37
N SER A 139 -1.74 -8.82 13.37
CA SER A 139 -1.12 -7.48 13.41
C SER A 139 -1.50 -6.67 12.18
N GLN A 140 -1.42 -7.23 10.97
CA GLN A 140 -1.83 -6.54 9.74
C GLN A 140 -3.29 -6.05 9.80
N LEU A 141 -4.21 -6.90 10.27
CA LEU A 141 -5.61 -6.52 10.43
C LEU A 141 -5.80 -5.39 11.45
N ASN A 142 -5.08 -5.43 12.57
CA ASN A 142 -5.11 -4.38 13.59
C ASN A 142 -4.60 -3.04 13.05
N GLU A 143 -3.42 -3.04 12.42
CA GLU A 143 -2.83 -1.82 11.86
C GLU A 143 -3.68 -1.26 10.71
N ARG A 144 -4.27 -2.14 9.89
CA ARG A 144 -5.16 -1.72 8.79
C ARG A 144 -6.44 -1.05 9.32
N LEU A 145 -7.00 -1.55 10.42
CA LEU A 145 -8.13 -0.89 11.08
C LEU A 145 -7.76 0.51 11.55
N GLY A 146 -6.62 0.66 12.24
CA GLY A 146 -6.09 1.97 12.64
C GLY A 146 -5.91 2.91 11.46
N GLN A 147 -5.30 2.43 10.38
CA GLN A 147 -5.11 3.21 9.15
C GLN A 147 -6.45 3.71 8.57
N PHE A 148 -7.49 2.87 8.52
CA PHE A 148 -8.79 3.29 8.00
C PHE A 148 -9.53 4.25 8.93
N ILE A 149 -9.37 4.13 10.26
CA ILE A 149 -9.87 5.13 11.21
C ILE A 149 -9.21 6.49 10.94
N SER A 150 -7.86 6.53 10.86
CA SER A 150 -7.12 7.75 10.56
C SER A 150 -7.48 8.32 9.19
N ALA A 151 -7.68 7.49 8.16
CA ALA A 151 -8.11 7.96 6.84
C ALA A 151 -9.47 8.69 6.91
N ARG A 152 -10.39 8.24 7.77
CA ARG A 152 -11.70 8.88 7.97
C ARG A 152 -11.62 10.21 8.73
N GLU A 153 -10.62 10.38 9.57
CA GLU A 153 -10.31 11.66 10.20
C GLU A 153 -9.70 12.62 9.17
N ILE A 154 -8.73 12.14 8.39
CA ILE A 154 -8.05 12.91 7.34
C ILE A 154 -9.05 13.45 6.32
N ASP A 155 -10.00 12.62 5.87
CA ASP A 155 -11.01 13.03 4.89
C ASP A 155 -12.02 14.06 5.43
N ARG A 156 -12.07 14.29 6.76
CA ARG A 156 -12.85 15.36 7.38
C ARG A 156 -12.07 16.65 7.58
N LEU A 157 -10.76 16.67 7.32
CA LEU A 157 -9.95 17.87 7.41
C LEU A 157 -10.30 18.85 6.30
N THR A 158 -10.57 20.09 6.68
CA THR A 158 -10.78 21.20 5.74
C THR A 158 -9.47 21.83 5.27
N ASN A 159 -8.39 21.67 6.04
CA ASN A 159 -7.07 22.18 5.69
C ASN A 159 -6.37 21.20 4.70
N PRO A 160 -6.13 21.61 3.44
CA PRO A 160 -5.52 20.75 2.43
C PRO A 160 -4.06 20.40 2.74
N ASP A 161 -3.31 21.28 3.40
CA ASP A 161 -1.90 21.03 3.72
C ASP A 161 -1.78 19.95 4.80
N LEU A 162 -2.63 20.00 5.83
CA LEU A 162 -2.74 18.94 6.84
C LEU A 162 -3.21 17.62 6.24
N ARG A 163 -4.14 17.66 5.27
CA ARG A 163 -4.60 16.48 4.56
C ARG A 163 -3.45 15.80 3.82
N VAL A 164 -2.67 16.58 3.05
CA VAL A 164 -1.48 16.07 2.35
C VAL A 164 -0.44 15.53 3.33
N ALA A 165 -0.16 16.25 4.43
CA ALA A 165 0.81 15.83 5.44
C ALA A 165 0.46 14.47 6.06
N ARG A 166 -0.79 14.30 6.52
CA ARG A 166 -1.23 13.07 7.17
C ARG A 166 -1.39 11.90 6.19
N SER A 167 -1.87 12.17 4.97
CA SER A 167 -1.90 11.15 3.92
C SER A 167 -0.50 10.68 3.55
N LEU A 168 0.48 11.59 3.53
CA LEU A 168 1.87 11.23 3.31
C LEU A 168 2.42 10.38 4.45
N ALA A 169 2.20 10.78 5.71
CA ALA A 169 2.63 10.01 6.87
C ALA A 169 2.07 8.58 6.89
N ALA A 170 0.83 8.39 6.43
CA ALA A 170 0.21 7.06 6.34
C ALA A 170 0.98 6.11 5.41
N LEU A 171 1.67 6.62 4.38
CA LEU A 171 2.46 5.80 3.45
C LEU A 171 3.79 5.31 4.04
N PHE A 172 4.19 5.80 5.22
CA PHE A 172 5.39 5.39 5.96
C PHE A 172 5.06 4.50 7.18
N HIS A 173 3.89 3.87 7.20
CA HIS A 173 3.49 3.01 8.30
C HIS A 173 4.45 1.79 8.43
N PRO A 174 5.22 1.65 9.51
CA PRO A 174 6.37 0.73 9.56
C PRO A 174 5.96 -0.74 9.45
N LEU A 175 4.80 -1.11 10.00
CA LEU A 175 4.30 -2.49 9.97
C LEU A 175 3.53 -2.83 8.69
N LEU A 176 2.91 -1.84 8.04
CA LEU A 176 2.10 -2.07 6.85
C LEU A 176 2.95 -1.92 5.59
N TYR A 177 3.96 -1.04 5.62
CA TYR A 177 4.74 -0.63 4.47
C TYR A 177 6.25 -0.65 4.75
N PRO A 178 6.81 -1.79 5.22
CA PRO A 178 8.22 -1.87 5.60
C PRO A 178 9.19 -1.65 4.42
N GLY A 179 8.71 -1.74 3.17
CA GLY A 179 9.54 -1.59 1.96
C GLY A 179 9.74 -0.15 1.48
N VAL A 180 9.17 0.86 2.16
CA VAL A 180 9.31 2.27 1.73
C VAL A 180 10.68 2.86 2.10
N GLY A 181 11.26 2.45 3.23
CA GLY A 181 12.50 3.05 3.75
C GLY A 181 12.31 4.54 4.07
N GLU A 182 13.36 5.34 3.83
CA GLU A 182 13.36 6.78 4.15
C GLU A 182 12.84 7.67 3.01
N VAL A 183 12.80 7.15 1.78
CA VAL A 183 12.42 7.90 0.57
C VAL A 183 11.25 7.22 -0.11
N LEU A 184 10.12 7.93 -0.14
CA LEU A 184 8.97 7.50 -0.91
C LEU A 184 9.14 7.97 -2.36
N ARG A 185 9.36 7.02 -3.26
CA ARG A 185 9.32 7.27 -4.71
C ARG A 185 7.87 7.53 -5.13
N ILE A 186 7.45 8.78 -5.16
CA ILE A 186 6.10 9.17 -5.56
C ILE A 186 6.13 10.48 -6.32
N THR A 187 5.43 10.53 -7.44
CA THR A 187 5.21 11.77 -8.18
C THR A 187 4.11 12.57 -7.50
N GLN A 188 4.12 13.89 -7.72
CA GLN A 188 3.07 14.77 -7.25
C GLN A 188 1.68 14.38 -7.78
N GLN A 189 1.62 13.84 -9.01
CA GLN A 189 0.39 13.38 -9.63
C GLN A 189 -0.14 12.10 -8.97
N GLU A 190 0.73 11.14 -8.66
CA GLU A 190 0.36 9.95 -7.90
C GLU A 190 -0.12 10.32 -6.50
N LEU A 191 0.57 11.24 -5.81
CA LEU A 191 0.14 11.72 -4.50
C LEU A 191 -1.22 12.42 -4.60
N ALA A 192 -1.46 13.23 -5.62
CA ALA A 192 -2.77 13.84 -5.87
C ALA A 192 -3.89 12.81 -6.02
N TYR A 193 -3.65 11.70 -6.75
CA TYR A 193 -4.61 10.59 -6.84
C TYR A 193 -4.86 9.90 -5.49
N LEU A 194 -3.83 9.77 -4.65
CA LEU A 194 -3.95 9.12 -3.34
C LEU A 194 -4.67 9.99 -2.31
N VAL A 195 -4.40 11.31 -2.32
CA VAL A 195 -5.02 12.26 -1.37
C VAL A 195 -6.41 12.70 -1.83
N GLY A 196 -6.73 12.58 -3.12
CA GLY A 196 -7.98 13.09 -3.67
C GLY A 196 -8.00 14.62 -3.77
N LEU A 197 -6.88 15.21 -4.17
CA LEU A 197 -6.70 16.64 -4.40
C LEU A 197 -6.18 16.89 -5.82
N SER A 198 -6.24 18.14 -6.29
CA SER A 198 -5.59 18.51 -7.54
C SER A 198 -4.06 18.47 -7.40
N ARG A 199 -3.35 18.19 -8.50
CA ARG A 199 -1.88 18.22 -8.52
C ARG A 199 -1.33 19.57 -8.06
N GLN A 200 -1.94 20.68 -8.49
CA GLN A 200 -1.54 22.01 -8.07
C GLN A 200 -1.64 22.18 -6.55
N ARG A 201 -2.77 21.76 -5.95
CA ARG A 201 -2.98 21.86 -4.50
C ARG A 201 -1.96 21.03 -3.72
N VAL A 202 -1.64 19.83 -4.20
CA VAL A 202 -0.58 18.99 -3.61
C VAL A 202 0.79 19.67 -3.71
N ASN A 203 1.13 20.29 -4.84
CA ASN A 203 2.42 20.96 -5.02
C ASN A 203 2.61 22.13 -4.05
N GLU A 204 1.56 22.92 -3.87
CA GLU A 204 1.58 24.02 -2.92
C GLU A 204 1.73 23.49 -1.48
N ALA A 205 0.98 22.44 -1.09
CA ALA A 205 1.11 21.80 0.22
C ALA A 205 2.52 21.23 0.47
N LEU A 206 3.11 20.52 -0.50
CA LEU A 206 4.49 20.02 -0.40
C LEU A 206 5.50 21.15 -0.22
N SER A 207 5.27 22.30 -0.87
CA SER A 207 6.11 23.49 -0.71
C SER A 207 5.98 24.09 0.71
N VAL A 208 4.81 24.03 1.33
CA VAL A 208 4.62 24.39 2.75
C VAL A 208 5.41 23.43 3.64
N LEU A 209 5.20 22.12 3.48
CA LEU A 209 5.86 21.10 4.31
C LEU A 209 7.38 21.14 4.20
N GLN A 210 7.92 21.47 3.02
CA GLN A 210 9.35 21.65 2.84
C GLN A 210 9.88 22.91 3.56
N ARG A 211 9.15 24.04 3.53
CA ARG A 211 9.51 25.24 4.31
C ARG A 211 9.50 24.99 5.81
N GLU A 212 8.62 24.09 6.27
CA GLU A 212 8.54 23.64 7.65
C GLU A 212 9.61 22.60 8.05
N ASN A 213 10.51 22.23 7.12
CA ASN A 213 11.50 21.16 7.28
C ASN A 213 10.88 19.80 7.67
N ALA A 214 9.62 19.55 7.33
CA ALA A 214 8.98 18.26 7.57
C ALA A 214 9.37 17.22 6.51
N ILE A 215 9.68 17.68 5.28
CA ILE A 215 10.06 16.85 4.14
C ILE A 215 11.14 17.52 3.30
N VAL A 216 11.78 16.74 2.43
CA VAL A 216 12.59 17.21 1.29
C VAL A 216 12.06 16.57 0.02
N VAL A 217 11.72 17.38 -0.97
CA VAL A 217 11.35 16.89 -2.30
C VAL A 217 12.64 16.60 -3.09
N GLU A 218 12.75 15.39 -3.61
CA GLU A 218 13.90 14.93 -4.39
C GLU A 218 13.46 14.58 -5.82
N TYR A 219 14.40 14.35 -6.73
CA TYR A 219 14.04 13.90 -8.07
C TYR A 219 13.34 12.53 -8.02
N GLY A 220 12.07 12.49 -8.49
CA GLY A 220 11.26 11.28 -8.55
C GLY A 220 10.72 10.78 -7.20
N GLY A 221 10.74 11.60 -6.15
CA GLY A 221 10.19 11.22 -4.85
C GLY A 221 10.30 12.30 -3.79
N LEU A 222 10.16 11.89 -2.53
CA LEU A 222 10.38 12.75 -1.39
C LEU A 222 10.92 11.94 -0.20
N ARG A 223 11.65 12.63 0.66
CA ARG A 223 12.15 12.14 1.94
C ARG A 223 11.37 12.79 3.08
N VAL A 224 10.95 12.00 4.05
CA VAL A 224 10.34 12.53 5.28
C VAL A 224 11.45 12.81 6.30
N LEU A 225 11.49 14.03 6.83
CA LEU A 225 12.44 14.45 7.85
C LEU A 225 11.85 14.36 9.26
N ASP A 226 10.57 14.71 9.41
CA ASP A 226 9.84 14.63 10.67
C ASP A 226 8.47 13.98 10.45
N LEU A 227 8.42 12.66 10.64
CA LEU A 227 7.18 11.88 10.47
C LEU A 227 6.13 12.25 11.53
N GLU A 228 6.56 12.67 12.72
CA GLU A 228 5.64 13.03 13.80
C GLU A 228 5.00 14.40 13.56
N ALA A 229 5.74 15.36 13.00
CA ALA A 229 5.16 16.62 12.52
C ALA A 229 4.10 16.39 11.44
N LEU A 230 4.34 15.46 10.50
CA LEU A 230 3.34 15.10 9.49
C LEU A 230 2.08 14.45 10.07
N ARG A 231 2.21 13.62 11.12
CA ARG A 231 1.08 12.97 11.79
C ARG A 231 0.26 13.95 12.63
N SER A 232 0.94 14.72 13.48
CA SER A 232 0.30 15.66 14.40
C SER A 232 -0.25 16.90 13.68
N GLY A 233 0.45 17.38 12.64
CA GLY A 233 0.24 18.70 12.05
C GLY A 233 0.93 19.83 12.82
N LEU A 234 1.75 19.52 13.83
CA LEU A 234 2.48 20.48 14.64
C LEU A 234 3.88 20.70 14.06
N PHE A 235 3.99 21.66 13.15
CA PHE A 235 5.23 22.02 12.47
C PHE A 235 6.12 22.98 13.29
N ALA A 236 7.37 23.15 12.85
CA ALA A 236 8.38 23.91 13.58
C ALA A 236 7.98 25.38 13.83
N THR A 237 7.28 26.03 12.91
CA THR A 237 6.76 27.39 13.13
C THR A 237 5.67 27.43 14.20
N ALA A 238 4.77 26.44 14.22
CA ALA A 238 3.72 26.32 15.24
C ALA A 238 4.29 26.01 16.63
N ARG A 239 5.37 25.19 16.72
CA ARG A 239 6.06 24.88 17.97
C ARG A 239 6.84 26.05 18.57
N ARG A 240 7.24 27.03 17.74
CA ARG A 240 7.93 28.25 18.21
C ARG A 240 6.98 29.36 18.68
N ALA A 241 5.70 29.27 18.32
CA ALA A 241 4.67 30.25 18.66
C ALA A 241 3.84 29.86 19.90
N ALA A 242 4.01 28.62 20.40
CA ALA A 242 3.43 28.11 21.64
C ALA A 242 4.46 28.18 22.77
#